data_AF-A0A1E7IYK2-F1
#
_entry.id   AF-A0A1E7IYK2-F1
#
_cell.length_a   1.000
_cell.length_b   1.000
_cell.length_c   1.000
_cell.angle_alpha   90.00
_cell.angle_beta   90.00
_cell.angle_gamma   90.00
#
_symmetry.space_group_name_H-M   'P 1'
#
loop_
_entity.id
_entity.type
_entity.pdbx_description
1 polymer ?
#
loop_
_entity_poly.entity_id
_entity_poly.type
_entity_poly.pdbx_seq_one_letter_code
_entity_poly.pdbx_strand_id
1 'polypeptide(L)'
;MFGKLFGKKVKQRETSGVIAVLHGVDPEMNYCPVCGDEYRSASSRCAACDVDLITGVEKLDQVVGKEQVVAGRSMELSVEDELVTLRKGALNDMKHLKALLGKERIPSILAGDEKTCSKGCCGSEMYLQVRESDTEAALAVLAQDFIESTSLSGHDLTHVDAVYVHEAESNVCPACGCQFPSDEQMNCPECGLCFG
;
A
#
# COMPACT_ATOMS: atom_id res chain seq x y z
N MET A 1 51.45 -23.26 21.01
CA MET A 1 50.19 -22.94 21.71
C MET A 1 49.94 -21.45 21.61
N PHE A 2 48.70 -21.06 21.25
CA PHE A 2 48.12 -19.69 21.23
C PHE A 2 48.79 -18.67 20.29
N GLY A 3 48.14 -18.09 19.29
CA GLY A 3 46.74 -17.75 19.10
C GLY A 3 46.67 -16.23 18.83
N LYS A 4 46.07 -15.80 17.72
CA LYS A 4 45.56 -14.43 17.49
C LYS A 4 44.76 -14.37 16.18
N LEU A 5 43.46 -14.63 16.32
CA LEU A 5 42.40 -14.37 15.32
C LEU A 5 41.47 -13.31 15.91
N PHE A 6 41.79 -12.03 15.82
CA PHE A 6 40.84 -10.96 16.19
C PHE A 6 41.15 -9.68 15.40
N GLY A 7 40.20 -9.23 14.57
CA GLY A 7 40.28 -7.90 13.94
C GLY A 7 39.48 -7.68 12.65
N LYS A 8 38.18 -8.03 12.60
CA LYS A 8 37.30 -7.63 11.47
C LYS A 8 35.94 -7.02 11.85
N LYS A 9 35.60 -6.87 13.14
CA LYS A 9 34.26 -6.42 13.57
C LYS A 9 34.00 -4.90 13.53
N VAL A 10 35.02 -4.06 13.45
CA VAL A 10 34.85 -2.60 13.59
C VAL A 10 34.26 -1.94 12.34
N LYS A 11 34.59 -2.45 11.14
CA LYS A 11 34.25 -1.78 9.87
C LYS A 11 32.77 -1.91 9.46
N GLN A 12 32.07 -2.97 9.89
CA GLN A 12 30.66 -3.20 9.55
C GLN A 12 29.68 -2.30 10.33
N ARG A 13 30.01 -1.93 11.57
CA ARG A 13 29.11 -1.11 12.42
C ARG A 13 29.00 0.33 11.92
N GLU A 14 30.11 0.91 11.46
CA GLU A 14 30.12 2.30 10.95
C GLU A 14 29.36 2.45 9.62
N THR A 15 29.44 1.46 8.71
CA THR A 15 28.71 1.53 7.43
C THR A 15 27.20 1.35 7.63
N SER A 16 26.81 0.46 8.53
CA SER A 16 25.41 0.19 8.85
C SER A 16 24.73 1.39 9.54
N GLY A 17 25.45 2.11 10.42
CA GLY A 17 24.93 3.33 11.06
C GLY A 17 24.72 4.50 10.10
N VAL A 18 25.56 4.66 9.07
CA VAL A 18 25.38 5.71 8.05
C VAL A 18 24.18 5.43 7.15
N ILE A 19 23.97 4.17 6.77
CA ILE A 19 22.84 3.73 5.95
C ILE A 19 21.51 3.90 6.72
N ALA A 20 21.49 3.51 8.00
CA ALA A 20 20.35 3.71 8.89
C ALA A 20 19.87 5.17 8.94
N VAL A 21 20.81 6.13 9.10
CA VAL A 21 20.50 7.57 9.14
C VAL A 21 19.96 8.08 7.80
N LEU A 22 20.49 7.61 6.67
CA LEU A 22 20.02 8.02 5.34
C LEU A 22 18.57 7.60 5.06
N HIS A 23 18.15 6.44 5.57
CA HIS A 23 16.79 5.92 5.39
C HIS A 23 15.85 6.26 6.54
N GLY A 24 16.32 6.98 7.56
CA GLY A 24 15.52 7.33 8.74
C GLY A 24 15.04 6.11 9.54
N VAL A 25 15.78 5.01 9.51
CA VAL A 25 15.45 3.77 10.23
C VAL A 25 16.44 3.61 11.37
N ASP A 26 15.94 3.53 12.61
CA ASP A 26 16.76 3.25 13.79
C ASP A 26 16.93 1.71 13.96
N PRO A 27 18.17 1.17 13.87
CA PRO A 27 18.40 -0.26 14.02
C PRO A 27 18.05 -0.83 15.40
N GLU A 28 17.93 0.02 16.43
CA GLU A 28 17.61 -0.38 17.81
C GLU A 28 16.10 -0.33 18.13
N MET A 29 15.26 0.05 17.16
CA MET A 29 13.80 0.06 17.25
C MET A 29 13.16 -1.14 16.55
N ASN A 30 11.86 -1.31 16.75
CA ASN A 30 11.02 -2.26 16.01
C ASN A 30 10.00 -1.49 15.16
N TYR A 31 9.58 -2.07 14.05
CA TYR A 31 8.71 -1.44 13.06
C TYR A 31 7.56 -2.37 12.67
N CYS A 32 6.38 -1.80 12.46
CA CYS A 32 5.28 -2.55 11.88
C CYS A 32 5.51 -2.74 10.37
N PRO A 33 5.46 -3.98 9.84
CA PRO A 33 5.62 -4.22 8.41
C PRO A 33 4.43 -3.75 7.57
N VAL A 34 3.29 -3.46 8.21
CA VAL A 34 2.03 -3.06 7.55
C VAL A 34 1.87 -1.54 7.57
N CYS A 35 1.72 -0.93 8.75
CA CYS A 35 1.51 0.53 8.85
C CYS A 35 2.81 1.35 8.87
N GLY A 36 3.96 0.72 9.12
CA GLY A 36 5.25 1.42 9.20
C GLY A 36 5.53 2.11 10.54
N ASP A 37 4.62 2.04 11.51
CA ASP A 37 4.80 2.64 12.84
C ASP A 37 6.07 2.14 13.55
N GLU A 38 6.69 3.05 14.30
CA GLU A 38 7.88 2.81 15.10
C GLU A 38 7.52 2.44 16.55
N TYR A 39 8.23 1.45 17.09
CA TYR A 39 8.08 0.94 18.43
C TYR A 39 9.45 0.79 19.10
N ARG A 40 9.45 0.86 20.43
CA ARG A 40 10.61 0.47 21.23
C ARG A 40 10.90 -1.03 21.02
N SER A 41 12.16 -1.42 21.07
CA SER A 41 12.61 -2.81 20.89
C SER A 41 11.99 -3.84 21.85
N ALA A 42 11.42 -3.38 22.98
CA ALA A 42 10.71 -4.24 23.91
C ALA A 42 9.31 -4.69 23.41
N SER A 43 8.73 -3.98 22.44
CA SER A 43 7.43 -4.33 21.87
C SER A 43 7.60 -5.37 20.75
N SER A 44 6.79 -6.42 20.76
CA SER A 44 6.82 -7.48 19.73
C SER A 44 5.62 -7.47 18.78
N ARG A 45 4.55 -6.71 19.08
CA ARG A 45 3.32 -6.61 18.27
C ARG A 45 2.91 -5.16 18.05
N CYS A 46 2.37 -4.87 16.87
CA CYS A 46 1.80 -3.58 16.51
C CYS A 46 0.45 -3.38 17.22
N ALA A 47 0.28 -2.23 17.89
CA ALA A 47 -0.98 -1.93 18.59
C ALA A 47 -2.16 -1.66 17.62
N ALA A 48 -1.87 -1.17 16.42
CA ALA A 48 -2.90 -0.84 15.43
C ALA A 48 -3.23 -2.03 14.51
N CYS A 49 -2.22 -2.74 14.00
CA CYS A 49 -2.40 -3.81 13.02
C CYS A 49 -2.48 -5.22 13.62
N ASP A 50 -2.12 -5.38 14.90
CA ASP A 50 -2.04 -6.68 15.59
C ASP A 50 -1.19 -7.74 14.86
N VAL A 51 -0.10 -7.30 14.25
CA VAL A 51 0.90 -8.14 13.59
C VAL A 51 2.23 -8.09 14.34
N ASP A 52 3.07 -9.10 14.13
CA ASP A 52 4.41 -9.15 14.72
C ASP A 52 5.30 -8.05 14.10
N LEU A 53 6.06 -7.38 14.97
CA LEU A 53 6.96 -6.31 14.57
C LEU A 53 8.27 -6.90 14.04
N ILE A 54 8.82 -6.24 13.02
CA ILE A 54 10.17 -6.53 12.52
C ILE A 54 11.18 -5.61 13.21
N THR A 55 12.43 -6.04 13.32
CA THR A 55 13.51 -5.23 13.87
C THR A 55 13.90 -4.10 12.90
N GLY A 56 14.54 -3.05 13.42
CA GLY A 56 15.10 -1.96 12.61
C GLY A 56 16.14 -2.45 11.60
N VAL A 57 16.90 -3.50 11.94
CA VAL A 57 17.84 -4.14 11.01
C VAL A 57 17.10 -4.81 9.84
N GLU A 58 16.04 -5.58 10.12
CA GLU A 58 15.21 -6.20 9.08
C GLU A 58 14.50 -5.15 8.23
N LYS A 59 14.01 -4.06 8.84
CA LYS A 59 13.41 -2.93 8.12
C LYS A 59 14.41 -2.28 7.18
N LEU A 60 15.65 -2.07 7.64
CA LEU A 60 16.71 -1.48 6.83
C LEU A 60 17.06 -2.38 5.64
N ASP A 61 17.18 -3.69 5.85
CA ASP A 61 17.42 -4.65 4.77
C ASP A 61 16.29 -4.65 3.73
N GLN A 62 15.03 -4.52 4.17
CA GLN A 62 13.89 -4.38 3.25
C GLN A 62 13.97 -3.09 2.43
N VAL A 63 14.31 -1.95 3.06
CA VAL A 63 14.40 -0.66 2.37
C VAL A 63 15.56 -0.67 1.37
N VAL A 64 16.75 -1.10 1.80
CA VAL A 64 17.94 -1.18 0.94
C VAL A 64 17.74 -2.19 -0.19
N GLY A 65 17.14 -3.35 0.10
CA GLY A 65 16.83 -4.36 -0.91
C GLY A 65 15.85 -3.84 -1.96
N LYS A 66 14.77 -3.15 -1.54
CA LYS A 66 13.83 -2.51 -2.45
C LYS A 66 14.49 -1.44 -3.30
N GLU A 67 15.32 -0.58 -2.71
CA GLU A 67 16.04 0.46 -3.45
C GLU A 67 17.03 -0.10 -4.46
N GLN A 68 17.74 -1.19 -4.14
CA GLN A 68 18.64 -1.84 -5.10
C GLN A 68 17.89 -2.42 -6.29
N VAL A 69 16.71 -3.02 -6.07
CA VAL A 69 15.84 -3.50 -7.15
C VAL A 69 15.36 -2.32 -8.00
N VAL A 70 14.90 -1.24 -7.36
CA VAL A 70 14.42 -0.01 -8.02
C VAL A 70 15.54 0.69 -8.81
N ALA A 71 16.75 0.75 -8.27
CA ALA A 71 17.92 1.37 -8.89
C ALA A 71 18.50 0.53 -10.04
N GLY A 72 18.43 -0.80 -9.93
CA GLY A 72 18.86 -1.73 -10.97
C GLY A 72 17.89 -1.85 -12.15
N ARG A 73 16.64 -1.38 -12.00
CA ARG A 73 15.63 -1.43 -13.06
C ARG A 73 15.95 -0.44 -14.19
N SER A 74 16.05 -0.98 -15.41
CA SER A 74 16.00 -0.18 -16.63
C SER A 74 14.60 0.39 -16.83
N MET A 75 14.54 1.70 -17.12
CA MET A 75 13.30 2.42 -17.44
C MET A 75 12.98 2.41 -18.94
N GLU A 76 13.85 1.80 -19.75
CA GLU A 76 13.65 1.66 -21.17
C GLU A 76 12.80 0.42 -21.46
N LEU A 77 11.78 0.60 -22.31
CA LEU A 77 11.01 -0.49 -22.91
C LEU A 77 11.58 -0.73 -24.31
N SER A 78 12.02 -1.94 -24.54
CA SER A 78 12.46 -2.45 -25.84
C SER A 78 11.29 -3.04 -26.61
N VAL A 79 11.49 -3.29 -27.91
CA VAL A 79 10.45 -3.90 -28.76
C VAL A 79 10.29 -5.39 -28.43
N GLU A 80 11.33 -5.99 -27.88
CA GLU A 80 11.40 -7.39 -27.46
C GLU A 80 10.74 -7.64 -26.10
N ASP A 81 10.43 -6.58 -25.34
CA ASP A 81 9.78 -6.71 -24.05
C ASP A 81 8.34 -7.22 -24.21
N GLU A 82 8.01 -8.27 -23.46
CA GLU A 82 6.63 -8.76 -23.36
C GLU A 82 5.81 -7.78 -22.51
N LEU A 83 4.85 -7.10 -23.15
CA LEU A 83 4.01 -6.09 -22.51
C LEU A 83 2.63 -6.65 -22.19
N VAL A 84 2.17 -6.37 -20.97
CA VAL A 84 0.83 -6.71 -20.51
C VAL A 84 0.03 -5.47 -20.18
N THR A 85 -1.26 -5.50 -20.50
CA THR A 85 -2.20 -4.42 -20.17
C THR A 85 -2.70 -4.57 -18.75
N LEU A 86 -2.45 -3.56 -17.91
CA LEU A 86 -2.96 -3.53 -16.53
C LEU A 86 -4.34 -2.91 -16.43
N ARG A 87 -4.59 -1.83 -17.19
CA ARG A 87 -5.81 -1.04 -17.08
C ARG A 87 -6.17 -0.39 -18.41
N LYS A 88 -7.47 -0.21 -18.61
CA LYS A 88 -8.07 0.52 -19.71
C LYS A 88 -8.87 1.69 -19.15
N GLY A 89 -8.79 2.87 -19.78
CA GLY A 89 -9.60 4.01 -19.36
C GLY A 89 -9.34 5.30 -20.12
N ALA A 90 -9.79 6.41 -19.55
CA ALA A 90 -9.62 7.74 -20.14
C ALA A 90 -8.15 8.17 -20.12
N LEU A 91 -7.75 8.99 -21.11
CA LEU A 91 -6.36 9.45 -21.25
C LEU A 91 -5.82 10.14 -19.99
N ASN A 92 -6.63 10.95 -19.31
CA ASN A 92 -6.18 11.67 -18.10
C ASN A 92 -5.86 10.70 -16.96
N ASP A 93 -6.73 9.72 -16.73
CA ASP A 93 -6.51 8.68 -15.71
C ASP A 93 -5.25 7.87 -16.05
N MET A 94 -5.11 7.46 -17.31
CA MET A 94 -3.95 6.67 -17.74
C MET A 94 -2.63 7.45 -17.64
N LYS A 95 -2.64 8.77 -17.90
CA LYS A 95 -1.48 9.64 -17.66
C LYS A 95 -1.12 9.74 -16.18
N HIS A 96 -2.12 9.86 -15.31
CA HIS A 96 -1.91 9.90 -13.87
C HIS A 96 -1.25 8.60 -13.37
N LEU A 97 -1.82 7.44 -13.74
CA LEU A 97 -1.28 6.14 -13.34
C LEU A 97 0.12 5.89 -13.94
N LYS A 98 0.37 6.29 -15.19
CA LYS A 98 1.71 6.23 -15.78
C LYS A 98 2.72 7.07 -15.00
N ALA A 99 2.33 8.26 -14.55
CA ALA A 99 3.20 9.11 -13.74
C ALA A 99 3.48 8.48 -12.38
N LEU A 100 2.49 7.86 -11.75
CA LEU A 100 2.63 7.14 -10.50
C LEU A 100 3.63 5.98 -10.62
N LEU A 101 3.45 5.10 -11.61
CA LEU A 101 4.40 4.01 -11.89
C LEU A 101 5.81 4.54 -12.19
N GLY A 102 5.92 5.68 -12.86
CA GLY A 102 7.20 6.34 -13.14
C GLY A 102 7.94 6.79 -11.87
N LYS A 103 7.24 7.24 -10.82
CA LYS A 103 7.85 7.60 -9.52
C LYS A 103 8.47 6.38 -8.85
N GLU A 104 7.83 5.22 -8.99
CA GLU A 104 8.30 3.93 -8.45
C GLU A 104 9.29 3.20 -9.39
N ARG A 105 9.77 3.90 -10.43
CA ARG A 105 10.65 3.36 -11.48
C ARG A 105 10.14 2.06 -12.11
N ILE A 106 8.85 2.05 -12.43
CA ILE A 106 8.21 0.98 -13.20
C ILE A 106 7.97 1.51 -14.62
N PRO A 107 8.65 0.96 -15.64
CA PRO A 107 8.45 1.41 -17.00
C PRO A 107 7.07 1.00 -17.51
N SER A 108 6.43 1.96 -18.16
CA SER A 108 5.05 1.81 -18.66
C SER A 108 4.85 2.62 -19.92
N ILE A 109 3.97 2.15 -20.79
CA ILE A 109 3.56 2.82 -22.02
C ILE A 109 2.04 2.95 -22.07
N LEU A 110 1.57 4.01 -22.75
CA LEU A 110 0.15 4.17 -23.08
C LEU A 110 -0.05 3.80 -24.54
N ALA A 111 -0.78 2.72 -24.80
CA ALA A 111 -1.21 2.36 -26.14
C ALA A 111 -2.62 2.91 -26.40
N GLY A 112 -2.82 3.47 -27.59
CA GLY A 112 -4.15 3.88 -28.06
C GLY A 112 -4.85 2.72 -28.78
N ASP A 113 -6.17 2.72 -28.78
CA ASP A 113 -6.92 1.78 -29.62
C ASP A 113 -6.84 2.22 -31.10
N GLU A 114 -6.09 1.48 -31.93
CA GLU A 114 -6.01 1.75 -33.36
C GLU A 114 -7.34 1.51 -34.10
N LYS A 115 -8.37 0.91 -33.45
CA LYS A 115 -9.58 0.42 -34.12
C LYS A 115 -10.89 1.09 -33.74
N THR A 116 -10.93 2.07 -32.84
CA THR A 116 -12.20 2.67 -32.41
C THR A 116 -12.48 4.08 -32.93
N CYS A 117 -13.49 4.11 -33.81
CA CYS A 117 -14.38 5.22 -34.14
C CYS A 117 -13.93 6.23 -35.21
N SER A 118 -14.13 5.86 -36.47
CA SER A 118 -14.21 6.75 -37.65
C SER A 118 -15.39 7.75 -37.62
N LYS A 119 -16.07 7.90 -36.46
CA LYS A 119 -17.23 8.78 -36.26
C LYS A 119 -17.18 9.51 -34.90
N GLY A 120 -16.09 10.25 -34.66
CA GLY A 120 -16.07 11.54 -33.95
C GLY A 120 -16.83 11.77 -32.62
N CYS A 121 -17.22 10.75 -31.85
CA CYS A 121 -18.03 10.95 -30.62
C CYS A 121 -17.57 10.09 -29.41
N CYS A 122 -16.62 9.18 -29.59
CA CYS A 122 -16.13 8.32 -28.50
C CYS A 122 -14.71 8.77 -28.12
N GLY A 123 -14.52 9.18 -26.87
CA GLY A 123 -13.18 9.51 -26.34
C GLY A 123 -12.25 8.32 -26.54
N SER A 124 -11.01 8.57 -26.97
CA SER A 124 -10.03 7.51 -27.19
C SER A 124 -9.70 6.83 -25.88
N GLU A 125 -10.16 5.59 -25.71
CA GLU A 125 -9.74 4.73 -24.63
C GLU A 125 -8.25 4.40 -24.79
N MET A 126 -7.54 4.45 -23.67
CA MET A 126 -6.10 4.20 -23.61
C MET A 126 -5.85 2.96 -22.75
N TYR A 127 -4.81 2.22 -23.10
CA TYR A 127 -4.36 1.04 -22.39
C TYR A 127 -3.03 1.35 -21.70
N LEU A 128 -2.97 1.19 -20.38
CA LEU A 128 -1.72 1.26 -19.61
C LEU A 128 -1.06 -0.12 -19.64
N GLN A 129 0.14 -0.18 -20.21
CA GLN A 129 0.91 -1.40 -20.36
C GLN A 129 2.24 -1.30 -19.62
N VAL A 130 2.69 -2.43 -19.06
CA VAL A 130 3.98 -2.60 -18.39
C VAL A 130 4.65 -3.87 -18.90
N ARG A 131 5.94 -4.06 -18.61
CA ARG A 131 6.58 -5.38 -18.82
C ARG A 131 5.92 -6.42 -17.95
N GLU A 132 5.75 -7.63 -18.47
CA GLU A 132 5.18 -8.74 -17.71
C GLU A 132 5.90 -8.96 -16.38
N SER A 133 7.24 -8.86 -16.37
CA SER A 133 8.06 -8.97 -15.16
C SER A 133 7.80 -7.90 -14.10
N ASP A 134 7.20 -6.77 -14.47
CA ASP A 134 6.93 -5.65 -13.58
C ASP A 134 5.45 -5.61 -13.11
N THR A 135 4.62 -6.58 -13.54
CA THR A 135 3.17 -6.63 -13.28
C THR A 135 2.82 -6.57 -11.80
N GLU A 136 3.43 -7.44 -10.98
CA GLU A 136 3.11 -7.54 -9.55
C GLU A 136 3.45 -6.24 -8.81
N ALA A 137 4.62 -5.68 -9.10
CA ALA A 137 5.05 -4.40 -8.53
C ALA A 137 4.13 -3.26 -8.97
N ALA A 138 3.72 -3.24 -10.24
CA ALA A 138 2.82 -2.22 -10.76
C ALA A 138 1.44 -2.30 -10.09
N LEU A 139 0.87 -3.51 -9.95
CA LEU A 139 -0.42 -3.72 -9.30
C LEU A 139 -0.39 -3.28 -7.83
N ALA A 140 0.69 -3.57 -7.10
CA ALA A 140 0.85 -3.12 -5.72
C ALA A 140 0.80 -1.59 -5.60
N VAL A 141 1.51 -0.88 -6.49
CA VAL A 141 1.50 0.59 -6.53
C VAL A 141 0.11 1.14 -6.85
N LEU A 142 -0.57 0.55 -7.83
CA LEU A 142 -1.93 0.97 -8.20
C LEU A 142 -2.97 0.69 -7.10
N ALA A 143 -2.83 -0.42 -6.38
CA ALA A 143 -3.71 -0.75 -5.26
C ALA A 143 -3.52 0.24 -4.11
N GLN A 144 -2.26 0.61 -3.80
CA GLN A 144 -1.96 1.59 -2.78
C GLN A 144 -2.56 2.97 -3.09
N ASP A 145 -2.38 3.46 -4.33
CA ASP A 145 -2.96 4.73 -4.78
C ASP A 145 -4.49 4.71 -4.75
N PHE A 146 -5.11 3.57 -5.09
CA PHE A 146 -6.55 3.42 -4.96
C PHE A 146 -7.01 3.57 -3.50
N ILE A 147 -6.33 2.92 -2.56
CA ILE A 147 -6.65 3.03 -1.12
C ILE A 147 -6.49 4.47 -0.63
N GLU A 148 -5.39 5.14 -1.00
CA GLU A 148 -5.10 6.51 -0.59
C GLU A 148 -6.10 7.51 -1.17
N SER A 149 -6.39 7.42 -2.47
CA SER A 149 -7.30 8.35 -3.16
C SER A 149 -8.76 8.18 -2.73
N THR A 150 -9.17 6.97 -2.34
CA THR A 150 -10.53 6.69 -1.87
C THR A 150 -10.70 6.83 -0.37
N SER A 151 -9.60 7.02 0.38
CA SER A 151 -9.60 7.05 1.85
C SER A 151 -10.28 5.82 2.48
N LEU A 152 -10.34 4.68 1.77
CA LEU A 152 -10.94 3.45 2.28
C LEU A 152 -10.24 2.92 3.54
N SER A 153 -8.97 3.28 3.74
CA SER A 153 -8.20 3.00 4.96
C SER A 153 -8.60 3.87 6.17
N GLY A 154 -9.35 4.94 5.96
CA GLY A 154 -9.77 5.89 7.00
C GLY A 154 -11.11 5.56 7.67
N HIS A 155 -11.80 4.51 7.21
CA HIS A 155 -13.13 4.15 7.72
C HIS A 155 -13.06 2.85 8.53
N ASP A 156 -13.51 2.92 9.78
CA ASP A 156 -13.76 1.73 10.59
C ASP A 156 -14.95 0.96 10.02
N LEU A 157 -14.68 -0.18 9.41
CA LEU A 157 -15.70 -1.07 8.83
C LEU A 157 -16.18 -2.14 9.81
N THR A 158 -15.79 -2.09 11.09
CA THR A 158 -16.13 -3.11 12.10
C THR A 158 -17.63 -3.41 12.20
N HIS A 159 -18.47 -2.42 11.87
CA HIS A 159 -19.92 -2.53 11.97
C HIS A 159 -20.63 -2.47 10.61
N VAL A 160 -19.91 -2.57 9.49
CA VAL A 160 -20.49 -2.41 8.14
C VAL A 160 -21.56 -3.48 7.82
N ASP A 161 -21.43 -4.67 8.39
CA ASP A 161 -22.36 -5.78 8.23
C ASP A 161 -23.51 -5.77 9.28
N ALA A 162 -23.53 -4.79 10.19
CA ALA A 162 -24.60 -4.67 11.17
C ALA A 162 -25.91 -4.27 10.47
N VAL A 163 -26.92 -5.13 10.58
CA VAL A 163 -28.25 -4.91 10.01
C VAL A 163 -29.21 -4.55 11.14
N TYR A 164 -29.96 -3.46 10.97
CA TYR A 164 -31.04 -3.12 11.88
C TYR A 164 -32.21 -4.11 11.73
N VAL A 165 -32.52 -4.82 12.81
CA VAL A 165 -33.62 -5.79 12.91
C VAL A 165 -34.65 -5.24 13.89
N HIS A 166 -35.81 -4.86 13.38
CA HIS A 166 -36.87 -4.19 14.18
C HIS A 166 -37.36 -5.03 15.37
N GLU A 167 -37.39 -6.36 15.22
CA GLU A 167 -37.90 -7.30 16.23
C GLU A 167 -36.82 -7.83 17.17
N ALA A 168 -35.55 -7.41 17.01
CA ALA A 168 -34.48 -7.84 17.89
C ALA A 168 -34.62 -7.17 19.26
N GLU A 169 -34.09 -7.79 20.33
CA GLU A 169 -34.02 -7.14 21.64
C GLU A 169 -33.01 -5.97 21.64
N SER A 170 -32.01 -6.01 20.77
CA SER A 170 -30.99 -4.98 20.62
C SER A 170 -30.40 -4.98 19.21
N ASN A 171 -30.04 -3.78 18.74
CA ASN A 171 -29.39 -3.52 17.47
C ASN A 171 -28.01 -2.87 17.67
N VAL A 172 -27.15 -3.03 16.67
CA VAL A 172 -25.85 -2.36 16.57
C VAL A 172 -25.91 -1.37 15.41
N CYS A 173 -25.54 -0.11 15.66
CA CYS A 173 -25.50 0.92 14.63
C CYS A 173 -24.36 0.64 13.63
N PRO A 174 -24.63 0.48 12.32
CA PRO A 174 -23.58 0.23 11.33
C PRO A 174 -22.64 1.41 11.13
N ALA A 175 -23.06 2.64 11.48
CA ALA A 175 -22.23 3.83 11.31
C ALA A 175 -21.27 4.09 12.48
N CYS A 176 -21.61 3.71 13.71
CA CYS A 176 -20.81 4.05 14.90
C CYS A 176 -20.61 2.93 15.91
N GLY A 177 -21.19 1.75 15.70
CA GLY A 177 -21.05 0.60 16.60
C GLY A 177 -21.87 0.68 17.90
N CYS A 178 -22.60 1.77 18.14
CA CYS A 178 -23.46 1.90 19.31
C CYS A 178 -24.48 0.75 19.36
N GLN A 179 -24.55 0.06 20.50
CA GLN A 179 -25.57 -0.95 20.77
C GLN A 179 -26.74 -0.31 21.52
N PHE A 180 -27.96 -0.46 20.99
CA PHE A 180 -29.17 0.16 21.54
C PHE A 180 -30.37 -0.79 21.44
N PRO A 181 -31.37 -0.68 22.33
CA PRO A 181 -32.58 -1.47 22.26
C PRO A 181 -33.47 -1.03 21.09
N SER A 182 -34.23 -1.96 20.52
CA SER A 182 -35.09 -1.72 19.33
C SER A 182 -36.43 -1.09 19.67
N ASP A 183 -36.64 -0.69 20.92
CA ASP A 183 -37.95 -0.58 21.54
C ASP A 183 -38.65 0.76 21.38
N GLU A 184 -38.10 1.75 20.65
CA GLU A 184 -38.86 2.95 20.19
C GLU A 184 -38.06 3.99 19.38
N GLN A 185 -36.73 3.85 19.28
CA GLN A 185 -35.89 4.86 18.63
C GLN A 185 -35.45 4.41 17.24
N MET A 186 -36.05 5.01 16.20
CA MET A 186 -35.62 4.82 14.80
C MET A 186 -34.28 5.51 14.49
N ASN A 187 -33.70 6.22 15.46
CA ASN A 187 -32.42 6.90 15.33
C ASN A 187 -31.41 6.31 16.30
N CYS A 188 -30.18 6.11 15.85
CA CYS A 188 -29.08 5.82 16.76
C CYS A 188 -28.87 6.99 17.74
N PRO A 189 -28.81 6.75 19.06
CA PRO A 189 -28.68 7.82 20.06
C PRO A 189 -27.32 8.53 20.03
N GLU A 190 -26.28 7.87 19.53
CA GLU A 190 -24.91 8.39 19.50
C GLU A 190 -24.64 9.23 18.24
N CYS A 191 -25.00 8.72 17.05
CA CYS A 191 -24.67 9.37 15.78
C CYS A 191 -25.87 9.95 15.01
N GLY A 192 -27.10 9.71 15.48
CA GLY A 192 -28.32 10.22 14.85
C GLY A 192 -28.68 9.56 13.51
N LEU A 193 -28.04 8.43 13.16
CA LEU A 193 -28.41 7.66 11.96
C LEU A 193 -29.85 7.16 12.08
N CYS A 194 -30.71 7.52 11.11
CA CYS A 194 -32.09 7.08 11.03
C CYS A 194 -32.22 5.77 10.24
N PHE A 195 -32.98 4.81 10.78
CA PHE A 195 -33.22 3.49 10.20
C PHE A 195 -34.63 3.34 9.57
N GLY A 196 -35.42 4.42 9.52
CA GLY A 196 -36.75 4.46 8.91
C GLY A 196 -37.68 5.53 9.47
#